data_AF-A0A7W8SAF1-F1
#
_entry.id   AF-A0A7W8SAF1-F1
#
_cell.length_a   1.000
_cell.length_b   1.000
_cell.length_c   1.000
_cell.angle_alpha   90.00
_cell.angle_beta   90.00
_cell.angle_gamma   90.00
#
_symmetry.space_group_name_H-M   'P 1'
#
loop_
_entity.id
_entity.type
_entity.pdbx_description
1 polymer ?
#
loop_
_entity_poly.entity_id
_entity_poly.type
_entity_poly.pdbx_seq_one_letter_code
_entity_poly.pdbx_strand_id
1 'polypeptide(L)'
;MRDDEARPDRGEGAGEPAAQEDAAAVVMDLLAEHVPLTLLADLAVAEPRSDAILESEGLPEDAWWEDDAAPARPEPRAEDDVPADPDAAVDPHPA
;
A
#
# COMPACT_ATOMS: atom_id res chain seq x y z
N MET A 1 -6.43 49.52 -26.15
CA MET A 1 -5.60 48.36 -25.81
C MET A 1 -5.33 48.39 -24.32
N ARG A 2 -6.09 47.60 -23.55
CA ARG A 2 -5.65 47.10 -22.26
C ARG A 2 -5.67 45.59 -22.44
N ASP A 3 -4.50 45.00 -22.33
CA ASP A 3 -4.25 43.60 -22.53
C ASP A 3 -5.12 42.76 -21.62
N ASP A 4 -5.72 41.76 -22.25
CA ASP A 4 -6.57 40.72 -21.69
C ASP A 4 -5.77 39.95 -20.64
N GLU A 5 -6.33 39.87 -19.44
CA GLU A 5 -5.76 39.16 -18.30
C GLU A 5 -5.54 37.70 -18.70
N ALA A 6 -4.28 37.27 -18.74
CA ALA A 6 -3.93 35.88 -19.02
C ALA A 6 -4.50 34.98 -17.91
N ARG A 7 -5.74 34.55 -18.15
CA ARG A 7 -6.40 33.49 -17.40
C ARG A 7 -5.46 32.28 -17.41
N PRO A 8 -5.00 31.78 -16.25
CA PRO A 8 -4.17 30.60 -16.25
C PRO A 8 -4.98 29.48 -16.90
N ASP A 9 -4.40 28.98 -17.99
CA ASP A 9 -4.70 27.72 -18.63
C ASP A 9 -4.71 26.64 -17.53
N ARG A 10 -5.90 26.35 -17.00
CA ARG A 10 -6.16 25.17 -16.19
C ARG A 10 -6.21 24.00 -17.16
N GLY A 11 -5.05 23.68 -17.72
CA GLY A 11 -4.81 22.47 -18.46
C GLY A 11 -4.95 21.28 -17.52
N GLU A 12 -5.80 20.35 -17.93
CA GLU A 12 -5.71 18.92 -17.64
C GLU A 12 -5.68 18.48 -16.15
N GLY A 13 -6.84 18.60 -15.47
CA GLY A 13 -7.20 17.79 -14.28
C GLY A 13 -8.37 16.84 -14.58
N ALA A 14 -8.48 16.37 -15.83
CA ALA A 14 -9.65 15.63 -16.32
C ALA A 14 -9.58 14.11 -16.07
N GLY A 15 -8.70 13.66 -15.17
CA GLY A 15 -8.58 12.26 -14.73
C GLY A 15 -8.86 12.02 -13.24
N GLU A 16 -9.10 13.06 -12.44
CA GLU A 16 -9.06 12.98 -10.98
C GLU A 16 -10.33 12.48 -10.25
N PRO A 17 -11.59 12.66 -10.71
CA PRO A 17 -12.73 12.28 -9.86
C PRO A 17 -12.92 10.75 -9.76
N ALA A 18 -12.71 10.02 -10.86
CA ALA A 18 -12.93 8.58 -10.91
C ALA A 18 -11.83 7.78 -10.18
N ALA A 19 -10.57 8.22 -10.28
CA ALA A 19 -9.45 7.58 -9.57
C ALA A 19 -9.52 7.81 -8.04
N GLN A 20 -10.15 8.90 -7.61
CA GLN A 20 -10.23 9.29 -6.19
C GLN A 20 -11.40 8.60 -5.46
N GLU A 21 -12.52 8.33 -6.15
CA GLU A 21 -13.58 7.44 -5.64
C GLU A 21 -13.05 6.00 -5.45
N ASP A 22 -12.19 5.52 -6.35
CA ASP A 22 -11.57 4.20 -6.28
C ASP A 22 -10.61 4.07 -5.09
N ALA A 23 -9.78 5.10 -4.85
CA ALA A 23 -8.86 5.12 -3.72
C ALA A 23 -9.58 5.06 -2.35
N ALA A 24 -10.69 5.79 -2.21
CA ALA A 24 -11.48 5.76 -0.98
C ALA A 24 -12.13 4.39 -0.75
N ALA A 25 -12.61 3.72 -1.80
CA ALA A 25 -13.15 2.37 -1.71
C ALA A 25 -12.07 1.37 -1.26
N VAL A 26 -10.88 1.42 -1.86
CA VAL A 26 -9.74 0.56 -1.48
C VAL A 26 -9.32 0.76 -0.02
N VAL A 27 -9.27 2.01 0.46
CA VAL A 27 -8.96 2.29 1.87
C VAL A 27 -10.00 1.66 2.80
N MET A 28 -11.29 1.78 2.46
CA MET A 28 -12.36 1.18 3.25
C MET A 28 -12.30 -0.35 3.25
N ASP A 29 -11.95 -0.98 2.13
CA ASP A 29 -11.75 -2.43 2.04
C ASP A 29 -10.57 -2.88 2.92
N LEU A 30 -9.43 -2.18 2.86
CA LEU A 30 -8.27 -2.49 3.71
C LEU A 30 -8.58 -2.34 5.21
N LEU A 31 -9.37 -1.32 5.58
CA LEU A 31 -9.84 -1.18 6.96
C LEU A 31 -10.79 -2.32 7.37
N ALA A 32 -11.64 -2.81 6.46
CA ALA A 32 -12.48 -3.98 6.68
C ALA A 32 -11.66 -5.27 6.82
N GLU A 33 -10.51 -5.36 6.15
CA GLU A 33 -9.50 -6.42 6.29
C GLU A 33 -8.60 -6.25 7.53
N HIS A 34 -8.92 -5.31 8.42
CA HIS A 34 -8.20 -5.02 9.67
C HIS A 34 -6.79 -4.45 9.48
N VAL A 35 -6.51 -3.81 8.33
CA VAL A 35 -5.27 -3.02 8.17
C VAL A 35 -5.34 -1.78 9.08
N PRO A 36 -4.33 -1.51 9.92
CA PRO A 36 -4.37 -0.37 10.83
C PRO A 36 -4.40 0.98 10.09
N LEU A 37 -5.28 1.88 10.51
CA LEU A 37 -5.37 3.23 9.94
C LEU A 37 -4.05 4.01 10.03
N THR A 38 -3.25 3.78 11.08
CA THR A 38 -1.92 4.40 11.23
C THR A 38 -0.98 3.98 10.12
N LEU A 39 -0.99 2.71 9.72
CA LEU A 39 -0.16 2.20 8.63
C LEU A 39 -0.57 2.82 7.29
N LEU A 40 -1.88 2.92 7.03
CA LEU A 40 -2.40 3.55 5.81
C LEU A 40 -2.00 5.03 5.74
N ALA A 41 -2.05 5.74 6.87
CA ALA A 41 -1.60 7.12 6.95
C ALA A 41 -0.10 7.24 6.71
N ASP A 42 0.71 6.35 7.29
CA ASP A 42 2.16 6.32 7.09
C ASP A 42 2.53 6.07 5.62
N LEU A 43 1.84 5.14 4.94
CA LEU A 43 2.04 4.87 3.51
C LEU A 43 1.65 6.05 2.62
N ALA A 44 0.58 6.78 2.96
CA ALA A 44 0.12 7.94 2.19
C ALA A 44 1.13 9.11 2.19
N VAL A 45 2.03 9.15 3.18
CA VAL A 45 3.08 10.17 3.32
C VAL A 45 4.49 9.61 3.14
N ALA A 46 4.63 8.34 2.75
CA ALA A 46 5.92 7.71 2.55
C ALA A 46 6.66 8.39 1.39
N GLU A 47 7.90 8.78 1.66
CA GLU A 47 8.79 9.41 0.68
C GLU A 47 10.17 8.73 0.70
N PRO A 48 10.80 8.50 -0.46
CA PRO A 48 10.28 8.79 -1.79
C PRO A 48 9.09 7.90 -2.16
N ARG A 49 8.12 8.45 -2.90
CA ARG A 49 7.02 7.64 -3.45
C ARG A 49 7.55 6.54 -4.37
N SER A 50 6.80 5.44 -4.44
CA SER A 50 7.19 4.24 -5.19
C SER A 50 7.49 4.50 -6.66
N ASP A 51 6.76 5.41 -7.31
CA ASP A 51 7.00 5.83 -8.70
C ASP A 51 8.36 6.51 -8.89
N ALA A 52 8.76 7.38 -7.96
CA ALA A 52 10.08 8.03 -8.00
C ALA A 52 11.23 7.02 -7.80
N ILE A 53 11.03 6.02 -6.93
CA ILE A 53 12.01 4.94 -6.74
C ILE A 53 12.20 4.18 -8.06
N LEU A 54 11.10 3.74 -8.68
CA LEU A 54 11.14 2.99 -9.94
C LEU A 54 11.76 3.78 -11.10
N GLU A 55 11.54 5.09 -11.17
CA GLU A 55 12.20 5.94 -12.18
C GLU A 55 13.72 6.00 -11.97
N SER A 56 14.17 6.07 -10.71
CA SER A 56 15.58 6.21 -10.37
C SER A 56 16.38 4.92 -10.46
N GLU A 57 15.79 3.80 -10.06
CA GLU A 57 16.46 2.49 -9.94
C GLU A 57 16.09 1.52 -11.08
N GLY A 58 14.96 1.77 -11.75
CA GLY A 58 14.37 0.83 -12.71
C GLY A 58 13.56 -0.27 -12.04
N LEU A 59 12.99 -1.15 -12.86
CA LEU A 59 12.41 -2.40 -12.37
C LEU A 59 13.55 -3.37 -12.01
N PRO A 60 13.39 -4.20 -10.96
CA PRO A 60 14.33 -5.27 -10.67
C PRO A 60 14.39 -6.27 -11.81
N GLU A 61 15.56 -6.90 -11.97
CA GLU A 61 15.81 -7.91 -13.01
C GLU A 61 14.86 -9.11 -12.90
N ASP A 62 14.56 -9.52 -11.65
CA ASP A 62 13.64 -10.59 -11.33
C ASP A 62 12.39 -10.04 -10.61
N ALA A 63 11.27 -10.01 -11.31
CA ALA A 63 9.97 -9.62 -10.77
C ALA A 63 9.32 -10.76 -9.98
N TRP A 64 9.87 -11.09 -8.81
CA TRP A 64 9.41 -12.19 -7.95
C TRP A 64 7.94 -12.08 -7.49
N TRP A 65 7.29 -10.93 -7.68
CA TRP A 65 5.86 -10.71 -7.43
C TRP A 65 4.96 -11.09 -8.61
N GLU A 66 5.52 -11.29 -9.80
CA GLU A 66 4.81 -11.87 -10.93
C GLU A 66 4.94 -13.38 -10.83
N ASP A 67 4.01 -14.01 -10.10
CA ASP A 67 3.82 -15.44 -10.23
C ASP A 67 3.34 -15.73 -11.66
N ASP A 68 4.22 -16.30 -12.50
CA ASP A 68 3.92 -16.83 -13.85
C ASP A 68 2.77 -17.86 -13.83
N ALA A 69 2.38 -18.31 -12.64
CA ALA A 69 1.17 -19.05 -12.36
C ALA A 69 0.44 -18.41 -11.19
N ALA A 70 -0.46 -17.46 -11.45
CA ALA A 70 -1.37 -16.92 -10.44
C ALA A 70 -1.96 -18.09 -9.61
N PRO A 71 -1.55 -18.26 -8.34
CA PRO A 71 -2.18 -19.25 -7.51
C PRO A 71 -3.55 -18.70 -7.14
N ALA A 72 -4.59 -19.54 -7.25
CA ALA A 72 -5.87 -19.27 -6.62
C ALA A 72 -5.59 -18.78 -5.20
N ARG A 73 -6.26 -17.68 -4.80
CA ARG A 73 -6.27 -17.09 -3.45
C ARG A 73 -5.88 -18.17 -2.42
N PRO A 74 -4.80 -17.98 -1.62
CA PRO A 74 -4.39 -18.99 -0.67
C PRO A 74 -5.58 -19.32 0.23
N GLU A 75 -6.06 -20.57 0.16
CA GLU A 75 -6.94 -21.14 1.18
C GLU A 75 -6.30 -20.88 2.55
N PRO A 76 -7.08 -20.54 3.59
CA PRO A 76 -6.51 -20.25 4.90
C PRO A 76 -5.60 -21.40 5.31
N ARG A 77 -4.30 -21.12 5.38
CA ARG A 77 -3.34 -22.05 5.99
C ARG A 77 -3.85 -22.24 7.41
N ALA A 78 -4.27 -23.45 7.75
CA ALA A 78 -4.67 -23.79 9.12
C ALA A 78 -3.58 -23.26 10.07
N GLU A 79 -3.94 -22.24 10.82
CA GLU A 79 -3.12 -21.38 11.68
C GLU A 79 -2.66 -22.12 12.96
N ASP A 80 -2.74 -23.46 12.94
CA ASP A 80 -2.72 -24.36 14.10
C ASP A 80 -1.43 -25.21 14.20
N ASP A 81 -0.40 -24.93 13.41
CA ASP A 81 0.87 -25.69 13.47
C ASP A 81 2.10 -24.77 13.57
N VAL A 82 1.96 -23.65 14.28
CA VAL A 82 3.13 -23.00 14.88
C VAL A 82 3.37 -23.74 16.19
N PRO A 83 4.42 -24.57 16.32
CA PRO A 83 4.73 -25.19 17.60
C PRO A 83 4.94 -24.07 18.63
N ALA A 84 4.15 -24.08 19.70
CA ALA A 84 4.29 -23.15 20.80
C ALA A 84 5.76 -23.17 21.26
N ASP A 85 6.41 -22.00 21.19
CA ASP A 85 7.80 -21.86 21.64
C ASP A 85 7.90 -22.30 23.10
N PRO A 86 8.69 -23.37 23.43
CA PRO A 86 8.82 -23.83 24.80
C PRO A 86 9.46 -22.80 25.73
N ASP A 87 10.14 -21.77 25.20
CA ASP A 87 10.73 -20.68 25.99
C ASP A 87 9.71 -19.60 26.37
N ALA A 88 8.51 -19.57 25.79
CA ALA A 88 7.47 -18.60 26.15
C ALA A 88 6.87 -18.83 27.56
N ALA A 89 7.09 -20.00 28.16
CA ALA A 89 6.54 -20.40 29.46
C ALA A 89 7.50 -20.16 30.64
N VAL A 90 8.69 -19.56 30.44
CA VAL A 90 9.58 -19.22 31.55
C VAL A 90 9.07 -17.95 32.24
N ASP A 91 8.34 -18.16 33.33
CA ASP A 91 7.99 -17.13 34.32
C ASP A 91 9.23 -16.26 34.64
N PRO A 92 9.14 -14.92 34.63
CA PRO A 92 10.26 -14.08 35.05
C PRO A 92 10.51 -14.29 36.55
N HIS A 93 11.57 -15.02 36.86
CA HIS A 93 12.00 -15.28 38.23
C HIS A 93 12.23 -13.95 38.96
N PRO A 94 11.48 -13.62 40.04
CA PRO A 94 11.78 -12.45 40.84
C PRO A 94 13.11 -12.66 41.57
N ALA A 95 13.86 -11.56 41.68
CA ALA A 95 15.17 -11.47 42.32
C ALA A 95 15.12 -11.64 43.85
#